data_AF-A0A9D9X738-F1
#
_entry.id   AF-A0A9D9X738-F1
#
_cell.length_a   1.000
_cell.length_b   1.000
_cell.length_c   1.000
_cell.angle_alpha   90.00
_cell.angle_beta   90.00
_cell.angle_gamma   90.00
#
_symmetry.space_group_name_H-M   'P 1'
#
loop_
_entity.id
_entity.type
_entity.pdbx_description
1 polymer ?
#
loop_
_entity_poly.entity_id
_entity_poly.type
_entity_poly.pdbx_seq_one_letter_code
_entity_poly.pdbx_strand_id
1 'polypeptide(L)'
;MNRTVKKNSVAGVRRGRPRSGASEQAILSATLELLAELGFRAVTVDAIAARAGASKSTIYRRWPTKEYLVIAAFAQTPNLAPGRQGTMAEQLIDVIAQFAGFMQATPLGGVLPALAAERTHNPALDGAFGPLVRARRKPLLDIVRAGIAGGELPAGTNAEFAADMFTGPVLQRLMVLGLKTDRRYVRQVVLTACAGLRAAQPGRAVRRRSATEVTGG
;
A
#
# COMPACT_ATOMS: atom_id res chain seq x y z
N MET A 1 50.39 24.95 -52.39
CA MET A 1 50.34 23.48 -52.51
C MET A 1 49.58 22.92 -51.32
N ASN A 2 48.39 22.36 -51.57
CA ASN A 2 47.38 21.94 -50.60
C ASN A 2 47.88 20.92 -49.57
N ARG A 3 47.56 21.13 -48.28
CA ARG A 3 47.37 20.03 -47.33
C ARG A 3 45.98 20.14 -46.70
N THR A 4 45.12 19.28 -47.22
CA THR A 4 43.75 18.97 -46.84
C THR A 4 43.60 18.72 -45.34
N VAL A 5 42.84 19.56 -44.66
CA VAL A 5 42.31 19.28 -43.32
C VAL A 5 41.19 18.23 -43.48
N LYS A 6 41.45 17.00 -43.04
CA LYS A 6 40.42 15.97 -42.88
C LYS A 6 39.48 16.39 -41.74
N LYS A 7 38.25 16.82 -42.09
CA LYS A 7 37.10 16.85 -41.19
C LYS A 7 36.64 15.40 -40.96
N ASN A 8 37.03 14.79 -39.84
CA ASN A 8 36.42 13.54 -39.38
C ASN A 8 35.27 13.85 -38.41
N SER A 9 34.07 13.71 -38.96
CA SER A 9 32.91 12.99 -38.44
C SER A 9 32.57 13.09 -36.95
N VAL A 10 31.42 13.75 -36.72
CA VAL A 10 30.63 13.78 -35.50
C VAL A 10 30.14 12.37 -35.16
N ALA A 11 30.75 11.72 -34.15
CA ALA A 11 30.18 10.51 -33.55
C ALA A 11 29.17 10.93 -32.47
N GLY A 12 27.89 10.98 -32.86
CA GLY A 12 26.78 11.20 -31.93
C GLY A 12 26.72 10.06 -30.90
N VAL A 13 27.05 10.38 -29.65
CA VAL A 13 26.81 9.52 -28.49
C VAL A 13 25.29 9.26 -28.43
N ARG A 14 24.87 8.04 -28.76
CA ARG A 14 23.49 7.58 -28.53
C ARG A 14 23.25 7.54 -27.01
N ARG A 15 22.68 8.63 -26.48
CA ARG A 15 22.15 8.75 -25.12
C ARG A 15 21.24 7.54 -24.81
N GLY A 16 21.68 6.70 -23.88
CA GLY A 16 21.05 5.44 -23.48
C GLY A 16 19.72 5.54 -22.71
N ARG A 17 18.80 6.46 -23.05
CA ARG A 17 17.41 6.42 -22.54
C ARG A 17 16.46 7.08 -23.53
N PRO A 18 15.69 6.26 -24.29
CA PRO A 18 14.24 6.12 -24.02
C PRO A 18 13.69 4.67 -24.06
N ARG A 19 14.43 3.67 -24.58
CA ARG A 19 13.93 2.29 -24.78
C ARG A 19 13.78 1.50 -23.48
N SER A 20 14.65 1.74 -22.50
CA SER A 20 14.67 1.00 -21.23
C SER A 20 13.47 1.32 -20.33
N GLY A 21 12.98 2.56 -20.33
CA GLY A 21 11.79 2.96 -19.57
C GLY A 21 10.49 2.43 -20.18
N ALA A 22 10.36 2.47 -21.52
CA ALA A 22 9.19 1.91 -22.20
C ALA A 22 9.10 0.38 -22.03
N SER A 23 10.24 -0.32 -22.13
CA SER A 23 10.29 -1.77 -21.90
C SER A 23 9.97 -2.15 -20.45
N GLU A 24 10.48 -1.39 -19.48
CA GLU A 24 10.13 -1.58 -18.07
C GLU A 24 8.63 -1.38 -17.82
N GLN A 25 8.05 -0.29 -18.34
CA GLN A 25 6.62 -0.05 -18.19
C GLN A 25 5.78 -1.17 -18.81
N ALA A 26 6.15 -1.65 -20.00
CA ALA A 26 5.46 -2.76 -20.66
C ALA A 26 5.51 -4.05 -19.82
N ILE A 27 6.65 -4.36 -19.20
CA ILE A 27 6.81 -5.52 -18.31
C ILE A 27 5.91 -5.39 -17.07
N LEU A 28 5.89 -4.22 -16.44
CA LEU A 28 5.10 -3.99 -15.22
C LEU A 28 3.59 -3.99 -15.51
N SER A 29 3.15 -3.38 -16.61
CA SER A 29 1.75 -3.43 -17.06
C SER A 29 1.32 -4.85 -17.39
N ALA A 30 2.11 -5.58 -18.19
CA ALA A 30 1.85 -6.99 -18.51
C ALA A 30 1.75 -7.86 -17.25
N THR A 31 2.56 -7.57 -16.23
CA THR A 31 2.49 -8.25 -14.94
C THR A 31 1.14 -8.02 -14.27
N LEU A 32 0.66 -6.77 -14.17
CA LEU A 32 -0.64 -6.47 -13.56
C LEU A 32 -1.81 -7.11 -14.33
N GLU A 33 -1.78 -7.07 -15.66
CA GLU A 33 -2.79 -7.70 -16.53
C GLU A 33 -2.84 -9.22 -16.35
N LEU A 34 -1.69 -9.89 -16.37
CA LEU A 34 -1.60 -11.33 -16.17
C LEU A 34 -2.06 -11.74 -14.77
N LEU A 35 -1.72 -10.95 -13.75
CA LEU A 35 -2.26 -11.16 -12.41
C LEU A 35 -3.78 -10.98 -12.40
N ALA A 36 -4.30 -10.03 -13.19
CA ALA A 36 -5.71 -9.78 -13.36
C ALA A 36 -6.46 -10.98 -13.96
N GLU A 37 -5.85 -11.61 -14.98
CA GLU A 37 -6.45 -12.71 -15.75
C GLU A 37 -6.30 -14.08 -15.09
N LEU A 38 -5.12 -14.37 -14.54
CA LEU A 38 -4.73 -15.74 -14.14
C LEU A 38 -4.56 -15.91 -12.63
N GLY A 39 -4.41 -14.80 -11.89
CA GLY A 39 -4.07 -14.82 -10.47
C GLY A 39 -2.61 -15.18 -10.18
N PHE A 40 -2.16 -14.87 -8.96
CA PHE A 40 -0.74 -14.93 -8.58
C PHE A 40 -0.04 -16.28 -8.82
N ARG A 41 -0.73 -17.40 -8.55
CA ARG A 41 -0.15 -18.75 -8.67
C ARG A 41 0.12 -19.15 -10.11
N ALA A 42 -0.77 -18.82 -11.03
CA ALA A 42 -0.68 -19.24 -12.43
C ALA A 42 0.22 -18.32 -13.29
N VAL A 43 0.49 -17.09 -12.85
CA VAL A 43 1.41 -16.19 -13.56
C VAL A 43 2.86 -16.69 -13.50
N THR A 44 3.51 -16.72 -14.66
CA THR A 44 4.93 -17.07 -14.84
C THR A 44 5.70 -15.92 -15.48
N VAL A 45 7.01 -15.85 -15.22
CA VAL A 45 7.91 -14.87 -15.86
C VAL A 45 7.92 -15.04 -17.39
N ASP A 46 7.71 -16.27 -17.87
CA ASP A 46 7.61 -16.61 -19.29
C ASP A 46 6.41 -15.95 -19.97
N ALA A 47 5.24 -16.07 -19.35
CA ALA A 47 4.02 -15.44 -19.84
C ALA A 47 4.15 -13.91 -19.84
N ILE A 48 4.77 -13.33 -18.80
CA ILE A 48 5.03 -11.89 -18.71
C ILE A 48 5.98 -11.44 -19.81
N ALA A 49 7.08 -12.16 -20.02
CA ALA A 49 8.06 -11.88 -21.07
C ALA A 49 7.41 -11.87 -22.46
N ALA A 50 6.60 -12.90 -22.75
CA ALA A 50 5.87 -13.00 -24.02
C ALA A 50 4.89 -11.83 -24.21
N ARG A 51 4.09 -11.51 -23.19
CA ARG A 51 3.12 -10.38 -23.21
C ARG A 51 3.79 -9.03 -23.42
N ALA A 52 4.89 -8.79 -22.72
CA ALA A 52 5.59 -7.52 -22.74
C ALA A 52 6.56 -7.35 -23.93
N GLY A 53 6.75 -8.39 -24.75
CA GLY A 53 7.76 -8.39 -25.81
C GLY A 53 9.19 -8.24 -25.27
N ALA A 54 9.47 -8.81 -24.10
CA ALA A 54 10.75 -8.71 -23.40
C ALA A 54 11.45 -10.06 -23.29
N SER A 55 12.77 -10.08 -23.09
CA SER A 55 13.49 -11.32 -22.80
C SER A 55 13.50 -11.63 -21.29
N LYS A 56 13.45 -12.91 -20.91
CA LYS A 56 13.56 -13.34 -19.50
C LYS A 56 14.82 -12.79 -18.83
N SER A 57 15.94 -12.79 -19.55
CA SER A 57 17.21 -12.23 -19.07
C SER A 57 17.09 -10.74 -18.69
N THR A 58 16.32 -9.96 -19.46
CA THR A 58 16.06 -8.55 -19.15
C THR A 58 15.23 -8.39 -17.88
N ILE A 59 14.26 -9.27 -17.64
CA ILE A 59 13.42 -9.28 -16.44
C ILE A 59 14.25 -9.67 -15.22
N TYR A 60 14.91 -10.85 -15.24
CA TYR A 60 15.66 -11.37 -14.10
C TYR A 60 16.82 -10.46 -13.66
N ARG A 61 17.43 -9.72 -14.59
CA ARG A 61 18.47 -8.73 -14.25
C ARG A 61 17.95 -7.60 -13.34
N ARG A 62 16.66 -7.27 -13.41
CA ARG A 62 16.04 -6.17 -12.65
C ARG A 62 15.20 -6.67 -11.48
N TRP A 63 14.48 -7.77 -11.68
CA TRP A 63 13.60 -8.40 -10.71
C TRP A 63 14.00 -9.87 -10.59
N PRO A 64 14.83 -10.22 -9.59
CA PRO A 64 15.41 -11.57 -9.47
C PRO A 64 14.36 -12.69 -9.34
N THR A 65 13.18 -12.37 -8.80
CA THR A 65 12.08 -13.33 -8.64
C THR A 65 10.75 -12.73 -9.11
N LYS A 66 9.74 -13.59 -9.29
CA LYS A 66 8.37 -13.18 -9.63
C LYS A 66 7.81 -12.20 -8.59
N GLU A 67 8.10 -12.42 -7.32
CA GLU A 67 7.61 -11.60 -6.21
C GLU A 67 8.16 -10.17 -6.30
N TYR A 68 9.46 -9.98 -6.58
CA TYR A 68 10.03 -8.64 -6.81
C TYR A 68 9.37 -7.92 -7.97
N LEU A 69 9.10 -8.65 -9.07
CA LEU A 69 8.44 -8.09 -10.24
C LEU A 69 7.00 -7.67 -9.94
N VAL A 70 6.26 -8.50 -9.20
CA VAL A 70 4.88 -8.23 -8.76
C VAL A 70 4.84 -7.03 -7.82
N ILE A 71 5.77 -6.93 -6.85
CA ILE A 71 5.88 -5.78 -5.95
C ILE A 71 6.16 -4.49 -6.74
N ALA A 72 7.09 -4.54 -7.69
CA ALA A 72 7.40 -3.41 -8.55
C ALA A 72 6.21 -3.00 -9.43
N ALA A 73 5.46 -3.97 -9.94
CA ALA A 73 4.25 -3.71 -10.72
C ALA A 73 3.19 -3.02 -9.86
N PHE A 74 3.01 -3.48 -8.61
CA PHE A 74 2.13 -2.81 -7.67
C PHE A 74 2.62 -1.44 -7.25
N ALA A 75 3.92 -1.17 -7.21
CA ALA A 75 4.42 0.17 -6.91
C ALA A 75 4.03 1.20 -7.98
N GLN A 76 3.72 0.77 -9.21
CA GLN A 76 3.25 1.64 -10.29
C GLN A 76 1.77 2.02 -10.20
N THR A 77 0.97 1.32 -9.38
CA THR A 77 -0.45 1.67 -9.27
C THR A 77 -0.58 3.00 -8.53
N PRO A 78 -1.51 3.89 -8.93
CA PRO A 78 -1.66 5.19 -8.27
C PRO A 78 -1.85 5.06 -6.77
N ASN A 79 -1.26 5.97 -5.99
CA ASN A 79 -1.61 6.09 -4.57
C ASN A 79 -3.05 6.57 -4.46
N LEU A 80 -3.79 5.96 -3.53
CA LEU A 80 -5.12 6.41 -3.19
C LEU A 80 -4.97 7.76 -2.47
N ALA A 81 -5.65 8.76 -3.01
CA ALA A 81 -5.59 10.11 -2.49
C ALA A 81 -6.82 10.35 -1.61
N PRO A 82 -6.65 10.80 -0.35
CA PRO A 82 -7.80 11.26 0.42
C PRO A 82 -8.43 12.49 -0.23
N GLY A 83 -9.75 12.61 -0.13
CA GLY A 83 -10.42 13.89 -0.36
C GLY A 83 -9.83 14.91 0.63
N ARG A 84 -9.35 16.06 0.15
CA ARG A 84 -8.65 17.05 1.00
C ARG A 84 -9.58 17.88 1.89
N GLN A 85 -10.85 17.53 1.95
CA GLN A 85 -11.91 18.31 2.59
C GLN A 85 -12.70 17.41 3.55
N GLY A 86 -13.23 18.01 4.61
CA GLY A 86 -14.01 17.30 5.63
C GLY A 86 -13.19 16.86 6.84
N THR A 87 -13.90 16.27 7.80
CA THR A 87 -13.36 15.72 9.05
C THR A 87 -12.38 14.57 8.79
N MET A 88 -11.51 14.29 9.75
CA MET A 88 -10.64 13.11 9.74
C MET A 88 -11.44 11.83 9.43
N ALA A 89 -12.61 11.67 10.04
CA ALA A 89 -13.46 10.51 9.82
C ALA A 89 -13.93 10.37 8.37
N GLU A 90 -14.35 11.46 7.73
CA GLU A 90 -14.77 11.46 6.32
C GLU A 90 -13.61 11.11 5.39
N GLN A 91 -12.44 11.72 5.61
CA GLN A 91 -11.24 11.43 4.83
C GLN A 91 -10.78 9.96 4.97
N LEU A 92 -10.85 9.42 6.19
CA LEU A 92 -10.55 8.01 6.46
C LEU A 92 -11.53 7.08 5.75
N ILE A 93 -12.84 7.38 5.79
CA ILE A 93 -13.86 6.60 5.08
C ILE A 93 -13.59 6.59 3.58
N ASP A 94 -13.24 7.74 3.00
CA ASP A 94 -12.93 7.84 1.57
C ASP A 94 -11.72 7.01 1.18
N VAL A 95 -10.58 7.21 1.84
CA VAL A 95 -9.35 6.52 1.47
C VAL A 95 -9.45 5.00 1.68
N ILE A 96 -10.10 4.56 2.76
CA ILE A 96 -10.26 3.13 3.07
C ILE A 96 -11.30 2.49 2.12
N ALA A 97 -12.39 3.18 1.79
CA ALA A 97 -13.38 2.66 0.84
C ALA A 97 -12.81 2.57 -0.59
N GLN A 98 -12.01 3.55 -1.02
CA GLN A 98 -11.29 3.48 -2.28
C GLN A 98 -10.33 2.29 -2.30
N PHE A 99 -9.60 2.07 -1.20
CA PHE A 99 -8.69 0.93 -1.06
C PHE A 99 -9.42 -0.40 -1.14
N ALA A 100 -10.51 -0.53 -0.39
CA ALA A 100 -11.34 -1.72 -0.40
C ALA A 100 -11.96 -1.98 -1.78
N GLY A 101 -12.39 -0.93 -2.49
CA GLY A 101 -12.89 -1.05 -3.86
C GLY A 101 -11.81 -1.54 -4.82
N PHE A 102 -10.62 -0.94 -4.75
CA PHE A 102 -9.47 -1.35 -5.57
C PHE A 102 -9.05 -2.80 -5.33
N MET A 103 -9.00 -3.23 -4.07
CA MET A 103 -8.67 -4.61 -3.68
C MET A 103 -9.71 -5.64 -4.15
N GLN A 104 -10.99 -5.24 -4.22
CA GLN A 104 -12.07 -6.12 -4.69
C GLN A 104 -12.19 -6.14 -6.22
N ALA A 105 -11.82 -5.05 -6.88
CA ALA A 105 -11.91 -4.91 -8.34
C ALA A 105 -10.69 -5.45 -9.09
N THR A 106 -9.62 -5.81 -8.37
CA THR A 106 -8.36 -6.27 -8.97
C THR A 106 -7.84 -7.50 -8.21
N PRO A 107 -7.11 -8.43 -8.86
CA PRO A 107 -6.57 -9.61 -8.16
C PRO A 107 -5.54 -9.34 -7.08
N LEU A 108 -5.16 -8.08 -6.87
CA LEU A 108 -4.45 -7.63 -5.69
C LEU A 108 -5.02 -8.14 -4.38
N GLY A 109 -6.35 -8.26 -4.29
CA GLY A 109 -7.05 -8.82 -3.13
C GLY A 109 -6.51 -10.19 -2.69
N GLY A 110 -6.16 -11.05 -3.66
CA GLY A 110 -5.57 -12.36 -3.41
C GLY A 110 -4.04 -12.38 -3.42
N VAL A 111 -3.39 -11.40 -4.06
CA VAL A 111 -1.93 -11.38 -4.21
C VAL A 111 -1.23 -10.86 -2.95
N LEU A 112 -1.72 -9.78 -2.34
CA LEU A 112 -1.06 -9.19 -1.15
C LEU A 112 -0.97 -10.16 0.04
N PRO A 113 -2.01 -10.95 0.37
CA PRO A 113 -1.91 -11.97 1.43
C PRO A 113 -0.85 -13.03 1.12
N ALA A 114 -0.77 -13.49 -0.14
CA ALA A 114 0.23 -14.45 -0.58
C ALA A 114 1.66 -13.88 -0.45
N LEU A 115 1.87 -12.63 -0.88
CA LEU A 115 3.16 -11.95 -0.70
C LEU A 115 3.51 -11.75 0.77
N ALA A 116 2.53 -11.41 1.62
CA ALA A 116 2.75 -11.25 3.05
C ALA A 116 3.16 -12.58 3.72
N ALA A 117 2.53 -13.69 3.33
CA ALA A 117 2.89 -15.02 3.79
C ALA A 117 4.27 -15.47 3.28
N GLU A 118 4.66 -15.07 2.08
CA GLU A 118 5.97 -15.44 1.50
C GLU A 118 7.14 -14.80 2.27
N ARG A 119 6.93 -13.63 2.89
CA ARG A 119 7.98 -12.94 3.69
C ARG A 119 8.56 -13.80 4.81
N THR A 120 7.77 -14.71 5.38
CA THR A 120 8.25 -15.57 6.48
C THR A 120 9.27 -16.59 5.99
N HIS A 121 9.25 -16.95 4.71
CA HIS A 121 10.15 -17.92 4.09
C HIS A 121 11.23 -17.25 3.23
N ASN A 122 11.02 -15.99 2.83
CA ASN A 122 11.96 -15.23 2.01
C ASN A 122 12.18 -13.81 2.59
N PRO A 123 13.08 -13.69 3.59
CA PRO A 123 13.38 -12.42 4.23
C PRO A 123 13.94 -11.36 3.27
N ALA A 124 14.52 -11.76 2.13
CA ALA A 124 15.02 -10.81 1.14
C ALA A 124 13.89 -10.00 0.49
N LEU A 125 12.65 -10.52 0.45
CA LEU A 125 11.48 -9.80 -0.06
C LEU A 125 11.11 -8.56 0.75
N ASP A 126 11.53 -8.48 2.02
CA ASP A 126 11.31 -7.31 2.86
C ASP A 126 11.88 -6.03 2.26
N GLY A 127 13.01 -6.15 1.56
CA GLY A 127 13.68 -5.02 0.90
C GLY A 127 12.81 -4.32 -0.14
N ALA A 128 11.85 -5.03 -0.75
CA ALA A 128 10.94 -4.47 -1.75
C ALA A 128 9.52 -4.25 -1.21
N PHE A 129 8.97 -5.23 -0.47
CA PHE A 129 7.58 -5.17 -0.03
C PHE A 129 7.37 -4.22 1.16
N GLY A 130 8.31 -4.19 2.11
CA GLY A 130 8.23 -3.30 3.27
C GLY A 130 8.10 -1.81 2.91
N PRO A 131 8.96 -1.26 2.02
CA PRO A 131 8.83 0.10 1.52
C PRO A 131 7.48 0.37 0.85
N LEU A 132 6.99 -0.56 0.02
CA LEU A 132 5.69 -0.43 -0.62
C LEU A 132 4.57 -0.29 0.42
N VAL A 133 4.52 -1.20 1.41
CA VAL A 133 3.50 -1.15 2.48
C VAL A 133 3.56 0.17 3.25
N ARG A 134 4.76 0.64 3.60
CA ARG A 134 4.93 1.94 4.29
C ARG A 134 4.46 3.11 3.42
N ALA A 135 4.82 3.12 2.14
CA ALA A 135 4.39 4.16 1.21
C ALA A 135 2.87 4.20 1.05
N ARG A 136 2.22 3.03 0.95
CA ARG A 136 0.76 2.91 0.85
C ARG A 136 0.03 3.29 2.14
N ARG A 137 0.65 3.05 3.29
CA ARG A 137 0.11 3.42 4.61
C ARG A 137 0.24 4.90 4.93
N LYS A 138 1.21 5.60 4.33
CA LYS A 138 1.51 7.01 4.65
C LYS A 138 0.31 7.96 4.54
N PRO A 139 -0.52 7.96 3.49
CA PRO A 139 -1.67 8.86 3.41
C PRO A 139 -2.65 8.70 4.57
N LEU A 140 -2.92 7.45 4.98
CA LEU A 140 -3.76 7.15 6.14
C LEU A 140 -3.17 7.75 7.43
N LEU A 141 -1.87 7.57 7.66
CA LEU A 141 -1.18 8.11 8.83
C LEU A 141 -1.16 9.64 8.85
N ASP A 142 -1.02 10.28 7.69
CA ASP A 142 -1.04 11.73 7.59
C ASP A 142 -2.42 12.30 7.99
N ILE A 143 -3.51 11.64 7.58
CA ILE A 143 -4.89 11.99 7.99
C ILE A 143 -5.05 11.84 9.51
N VAL A 144 -4.60 10.72 10.09
CA VAL A 144 -4.70 10.47 11.54
C VAL A 144 -3.91 11.51 12.33
N ARG A 145 -2.68 11.83 11.91
CA ARG A 145 -1.84 12.84 12.55
C ARG A 145 -2.47 14.23 12.46
N ALA A 146 -3.05 14.59 11.32
CA ALA A 146 -3.77 15.85 11.17
C ALA A 146 -5.00 15.91 12.09
N GLY A 147 -5.77 14.82 12.22
CA GLY A 147 -6.90 14.74 13.13
C GLY A 147 -6.50 14.84 14.61
N ILE A 148 -5.36 14.28 15.01
CA ILE A 148 -4.80 14.46 16.37
C ILE A 148 -4.41 15.93 16.58
N ALA A 149 -3.69 16.53 15.64
CA ALA A 149 -3.27 17.94 15.73
C ALA A 149 -4.47 18.91 15.74
N GLY A 150 -5.55 18.58 15.02
CA GLY A 150 -6.81 19.32 15.00
C GLY A 150 -7.76 19.02 16.17
N GLY A 151 -7.38 18.15 17.11
CA GLY A 151 -8.20 17.82 18.28
C GLY A 151 -9.37 16.88 18.01
N GLU A 152 -9.49 16.30 16.82
CA GLU A 152 -10.51 15.28 16.50
C GLU A 152 -10.26 13.95 17.22
N LEU A 153 -9.01 13.69 17.60
CA LEU A 153 -8.57 12.62 18.50
C LEU A 153 -7.73 13.19 19.65
N PRO A 154 -7.66 12.52 20.81
CA PRO A 154 -6.81 12.94 21.92
C PRO A 154 -5.34 13.09 21.54
N ALA A 155 -4.66 14.10 22.09
CA ALA A 155 -3.24 14.39 21.81
C ALA A 155 -2.28 13.22 22.10
N GLY A 156 -2.61 12.36 23.09
CA GLY A 156 -1.82 11.17 23.44
C GLY A 156 -2.09 9.94 22.57
N THR A 157 -2.91 10.04 21.52
CA THR A 157 -3.25 8.90 20.67
C THR A 157 -2.03 8.43 19.88
N ASN A 158 -1.70 7.14 19.96
CA ASN A 158 -0.72 6.54 19.07
C ASN A 158 -1.28 6.43 17.64
N ALA A 159 -0.74 7.22 16.72
CA ALA A 159 -1.23 7.29 15.34
C ALA A 159 -1.12 5.96 14.57
N GLU A 160 -0.08 5.16 14.83
CA GLU A 160 0.08 3.85 14.19
C GLU A 160 -0.99 2.87 14.67
N PHE A 161 -1.21 2.81 15.98
CA PHE A 161 -2.27 1.99 16.56
C PHE A 161 -3.66 2.41 16.05
N ALA A 162 -3.94 3.72 15.99
CA ALA A 162 -5.19 4.22 15.45
C ALA A 162 -5.37 3.82 13.98
N ALA A 163 -4.33 3.97 13.15
CA ALA A 163 -4.34 3.52 11.75
C ALA A 163 -4.63 2.01 11.59
N ASP A 164 -4.06 1.17 12.46
CA ASP A 164 -4.36 -0.26 12.50
C ASP A 164 -5.80 -0.54 12.88
N MET A 165 -6.36 0.22 13.82
CA MET A 165 -7.77 0.07 14.21
C MET A 165 -8.73 0.45 13.08
N PHE A 166 -8.40 1.46 12.29
CA PHE A 166 -9.24 1.87 11.16
C PHE A 166 -9.20 0.88 9.99
N THR A 167 -8.07 0.20 9.77
CA THR A 167 -7.88 -0.67 8.59
C THR A 167 -8.01 -2.16 8.90
N GLY A 168 -7.63 -2.60 10.10
CA GLY A 168 -7.60 -4.01 10.51
C GLY A 168 -8.92 -4.76 10.24
N PRO A 169 -10.09 -4.27 10.67
CA PRO A 169 -11.36 -4.95 10.41
C PRO A 169 -11.73 -5.06 8.93
N VAL A 170 -11.28 -4.11 8.09
CA VAL A 170 -11.51 -4.13 6.63
C VAL A 170 -10.56 -5.12 5.97
N LEU A 171 -9.28 -5.11 6.36
CA LEU A 171 -8.26 -6.03 5.89
C LEU A 171 -8.58 -7.48 6.28
N GLN A 172 -8.98 -7.74 7.52
CA GLN A 172 -9.42 -9.05 8.00
C GLN A 172 -10.58 -9.59 7.16
N ARG A 173 -11.59 -8.75 6.92
CA ARG A 173 -12.77 -9.10 6.14
C ARG A 173 -12.42 -9.49 4.71
N LEU A 174 -11.59 -8.68 4.04
CA LEU A 174 -11.21 -8.89 2.66
C LEU A 174 -10.22 -10.04 2.47
N MET A 175 -9.16 -10.07 3.27
CA MET A 175 -7.99 -10.92 3.01
C MET A 175 -8.02 -12.26 3.73
N VAL A 176 -8.66 -12.32 4.91
CA VAL A 176 -8.69 -13.55 5.73
C VAL A 176 -10.03 -14.25 5.58
N LEU A 177 -11.13 -13.49 5.73
CA LEU A 177 -12.47 -14.06 5.64
C LEU A 177 -12.98 -14.20 4.20
N GLY A 178 -12.29 -13.59 3.21
CA GLY A 178 -12.71 -13.60 1.81
C GLY A 178 -14.07 -12.94 1.55
N LEU A 179 -14.52 -12.09 2.47
CA LEU A 179 -15.83 -11.44 2.40
C LEU A 179 -15.72 -10.10 1.65
N LYS A 180 -16.78 -9.77 0.90
CA LYS A 180 -16.93 -8.43 0.32
C LYS A 180 -17.14 -7.37 1.40
N THR A 181 -16.75 -6.15 1.09
CA THR A 181 -16.99 -4.97 1.94
C THR A 181 -17.47 -3.80 1.10
N ASP A 182 -18.20 -2.89 1.73
CA ASP A 182 -18.70 -1.67 1.11
C ASP A 182 -18.36 -0.45 1.97
N ARG A 183 -18.74 0.74 1.45
CA ARG A 183 -18.53 2.01 2.14
C ARG A 183 -19.28 2.09 3.47
N ARG A 184 -20.42 1.39 3.62
CA ARG A 184 -21.21 1.39 4.85
C ARG A 184 -20.46 0.67 5.98
N TYR A 185 -19.88 -0.49 5.68
CA TYR A 185 -19.04 -1.22 6.63
C TYR A 185 -17.79 -0.40 7.01
N VAL A 186 -17.11 0.20 6.03
CA VAL A 186 -15.95 1.09 6.30
C VAL A 186 -16.35 2.24 7.22
N ARG A 187 -17.49 2.89 6.96
CA ARG A 187 -18.03 3.95 7.83
C ARG A 187 -18.27 3.46 9.26
N GLN A 188 -18.85 2.28 9.42
CA GLN A 188 -19.08 1.70 10.75
C GLN A 188 -17.76 1.48 11.50
N VAL A 189 -16.76 0.89 10.84
CA VAL A 189 -15.42 0.66 11.43
C VAL A 189 -14.79 1.97 11.88
N VAL A 190 -14.75 2.99 11.01
CA VAL A 190 -14.11 4.27 11.31
C VAL A 190 -14.80 4.97 12.48
N LEU A 191 -16.14 5.05 12.49
CA LEU A 191 -16.86 5.74 13.55
C LEU A 191 -16.76 5.02 14.90
N THR A 192 -16.82 3.69 14.90
CA THR A 192 -16.64 2.89 16.12
C THR A 192 -15.22 3.05 16.68
N ALA A 193 -14.20 2.99 15.82
CA ALA A 193 -12.81 3.20 16.23
C ALA A 193 -12.59 4.63 16.77
N CYS A 194 -13.14 5.66 16.12
CA CYS A 194 -13.08 7.04 16.61
C CYS A 194 -13.70 7.19 18.01
N ALA A 195 -14.87 6.58 18.24
CA ALA A 195 -15.52 6.62 19.55
C ALA A 195 -14.65 5.96 20.64
N GLY A 196 -14.09 4.78 20.34
CA GLY A 196 -13.20 4.06 21.27
C GLY A 196 -11.91 4.82 21.57
N LEU A 197 -11.25 5.36 20.54
CA LEU A 197 -10.00 6.14 20.68
C LEU A 197 -10.21 7.42 21.50
N ARG A 198 -11.36 8.08 21.35
CA ARG A 198 -11.71 9.26 22.16
C ARG A 198 -11.97 8.91 23.62
N ALA A 199 -12.56 7.75 23.89
CA ALA A 199 -12.85 7.29 25.25
C ALA A 199 -11.61 6.80 26.01
N ALA A 200 -10.60 6.28 25.30
CA ALA A 200 -9.41 5.63 25.88
C ALA A 200 -8.38 6.58 26.53
N GLN A 201 -8.74 7.83 26.86
CA GLN A 201 -7.77 8.79 27.41
C GLN A 201 -7.08 8.27 28.70
N PRO A 202 -5.73 8.24 28.73
CA PRO A 202 -4.98 7.99 29.95
C PRO A 202 -5.13 9.21 30.88
N GLY A 203 -6.09 9.14 31.80
CA GLY A 203 -6.35 10.21 32.76
C GLY A 203 -7.72 10.15 33.42
N ARG A 204 -8.67 9.41 32.84
CA ARG A 204 -9.98 9.13 33.47
C ARG A 204 -10.09 7.67 33.92
N ALA A 205 -8.96 7.07 34.32
CA ALA A 205 -8.99 5.87 35.14
C ALA A 205 -9.75 6.24 36.42
N VAL A 206 -11.01 5.80 36.47
CA VAL A 206 -11.84 5.57 37.65
C VAL A 206 -11.22 6.17 38.91
N ARG A 207 -11.49 7.46 39.16
CA ARG A 207 -11.44 7.99 40.53
C ARG A 207 -12.62 7.31 41.23
N ARG A 208 -12.42 6.06 41.65
CA ARG A 208 -13.35 5.33 42.51
C ARG A 208 -13.59 6.29 43.66
N ARG A 209 -14.82 6.79 43.76
CA ARG A 209 -15.26 7.53 44.94
C ARG A 209 -15.08 6.56 46.09
N SER A 210 -13.99 6.70 46.84
CA SER A 210 -13.97 6.30 48.25
C SER A 210 -14.88 7.28 48.98
N ALA A 211 -16.18 7.07 48.82
CA ALA A 211 -17.20 7.54 49.74
C ALA A 211 -17.45 6.36 50.69
N THR A 212 -16.87 6.51 51.89
CA THR A 212 -17.45 6.32 53.21
C THR A 212 -18.47 5.19 53.44
N GLU A 213 -18.26 4.54 54.60
CA GLU A 213 -19.18 3.75 55.44
C GLU A 213 -19.07 2.22 55.33
N VAL A 214 -18.37 1.61 56.30
CA VAL A 214 -18.98 0.66 57.25
C VAL A 214 -18.31 0.85 58.62
N THR A 215 -19.05 1.54 59.48
CA THR A 215 -19.32 1.29 60.92
C THR A 215 -18.62 0.09 61.60
N GLY A 216 -18.04 0.33 62.79
CA GLY A 216 -17.97 -0.68 63.85
C GLY A 216 -16.60 -0.89 64.49
N GLY A 217 -16.45 -0.47 65.75
CA GLY A 217 -15.32 -0.79 66.63
C GLY A 217 -15.01 0.31 67.61
#